data_AF-A0A4Y8C8T4-F1
#
_entry.id   AF-A0A4Y8C8T4-F1
#
_cell.length_a   1.000
_cell.length_b   1.000
_cell.length_c   1.000
_cell.angle_alpha   90.00
_cell.angle_beta   90.00
_cell.angle_gamma   90.00
#
_symmetry.space_group_name_H-M   'P 1'
#
loop_
_entity.id
_entity.type
_entity.pdbx_description
1 polymer ?
#
loop_
_entity_poly.entity_id
_entity_poly.type
_entity_poly.pdbx_seq_one_letter_code
_entity_poly.pdbx_strand_id
1 'polypeptide(L)'
;AVGTGLNAHPELSQKVSEELTQLIGTKFVSSPSKFHALTSHDAINFTHGAMKGLAANLMKIANDIRWLASGPRCGLGELIIPENEPGSSIMPGKVNPTQ
;
A
#
# COMPACT_ATOMS: atom_id res chain seq x y z
N ALA A 1 25.35 1.11 17.24
CA ALA A 1 25.54 2.56 16.96
C ALA A 1 25.78 2.80 15.48
N VAL A 2 26.95 2.45 14.94
CA VAL A 2 27.34 2.79 13.56
C VAL A 2 27.56 1.57 12.65
N GLY A 3 27.05 0.40 13.02
CA GLY A 3 27.11 -0.82 12.20
C GLY A 3 28.26 -1.78 12.53
N THR A 4 29.18 -1.41 13.42
CA THR A 4 30.34 -2.23 13.82
C THR A 4 30.02 -3.41 14.72
N GLY A 5 28.86 -3.41 15.39
CA GLY A 5 28.53 -4.42 16.39
C GLY A 5 29.25 -4.25 17.74
N LEU A 6 29.99 -3.14 17.94
CA LEU A 6 30.61 -2.84 19.24
C LEU A 6 29.55 -2.84 20.36
N ASN A 7 29.87 -3.48 21.47
CA ASN A 7 28.99 -3.72 22.63
C ASN A 7 27.80 -4.67 22.39
N ALA A 8 27.78 -5.41 21.29
CA ALA A 8 26.79 -6.48 21.05
C ALA A 8 27.46 -7.85 21.15
N HIS A 9 26.73 -8.84 21.70
CA HIS A 9 27.16 -10.23 21.63
C HIS A 9 27.24 -10.70 20.17
N PRO A 10 28.26 -11.48 19.76
CA PRO A 10 28.45 -11.88 18.35
C PRO A 10 27.23 -12.58 17.72
N GLU A 11 26.49 -13.35 18.52
CA GLU A 11 25.30 -14.09 18.06
C GLU A 11 23.99 -13.29 18.11
N LEU A 12 24.01 -12.07 18.69
CA LEU A 12 22.79 -11.33 19.01
C LEU A 12 21.89 -11.17 17.79
N SER A 13 22.47 -10.79 16.65
CA SER A 13 21.66 -10.48 15.48
C SER A 13 20.98 -11.71 14.88
N GLN A 14 21.61 -12.88 14.92
CA GLN A 14 21.03 -14.10 14.38
C GLN A 14 19.91 -14.60 15.30
N LYS A 15 20.17 -14.64 16.61
CA LYS A 15 19.18 -15.05 17.62
C LYS A 15 17.94 -14.16 17.62
N VAL A 16 18.11 -12.84 17.48
CA VAL A 16 16.98 -11.91 17.37
C VAL A 16 16.18 -12.15 16.08
N SER A 17 16.83 -12.36 14.94
CA SER A 17 16.13 -12.67 13.69
C SER A 17 15.35 -13.99 13.76
N GLU A 18 15.91 -15.02 14.41
CA GLU A 18 15.24 -16.29 14.64
C GLU A 18 14.02 -16.13 15.56
N GLU A 19 14.19 -15.42 16.68
CA GLU A 19 13.10 -15.14 17.62
C GLU A 19 11.96 -14.37 16.95
N LEU A 20 12.27 -13.30 16.20
CA LEU A 20 11.28 -12.54 15.44
C LEU A 20 10.57 -13.40 14.39
N THR A 21 11.30 -14.32 13.75
CA THR A 21 10.71 -15.26 12.80
C THR A 21 9.70 -16.18 13.46
N GLN A 22 10.02 -16.72 14.65
CA GLN A 22 9.13 -17.58 15.40
C GLN A 22 7.89 -16.82 15.90
N LEU A 23 8.08 -15.60 16.42
CA LEU A 23 7.00 -14.78 16.97
C LEU A 23 6.02 -14.28 15.91
N ILE A 24 6.52 -13.85 14.74
CA ILE A 24 5.70 -13.20 13.71
C ILE A 24 5.23 -14.21 12.64
N GLY A 25 5.85 -15.40 12.58
CA GLY A 25 5.53 -16.42 11.57
C GLY A 25 5.98 -16.04 10.16
N THR A 26 6.87 -15.06 10.02
CA THR A 26 7.44 -14.61 8.74
C THR A 26 8.95 -14.62 8.87
N LYS A 27 9.66 -15.06 7.82
CA LYS A 27 11.12 -15.19 7.86
C LYS A 27 11.82 -13.83 7.94
N PHE A 28 12.47 -13.56 9.07
CA PHE A 28 13.40 -12.45 9.25
C PHE A 28 14.84 -12.96 9.16
N VAL A 29 15.70 -12.15 8.57
CA VAL A 29 17.14 -12.43 8.47
C VAL A 29 17.93 -11.19 8.84
N SER A 30 19.12 -11.41 9.41
CA SER A 30 20.05 -10.33 9.69
C SER A 30 20.65 -9.78 8.39
N SER A 31 20.69 -8.44 8.25
CA SER A 31 21.32 -7.82 7.08
C SER A 31 22.79 -8.21 6.95
N PRO A 32 23.29 -8.60 5.76
CA PRO A 32 24.70 -8.95 5.58
C PRO A 32 25.63 -7.74 5.79
N SER A 33 25.15 -6.51 5.58
CA SER A 33 25.88 -5.28 5.87
C SER A 33 25.08 -4.40 6.82
N LYS A 34 25.56 -4.27 8.06
CA LYS A 34 24.95 -3.40 9.07
C LYS A 34 25.19 -1.93 8.80
N PHE A 35 26.27 -1.58 8.11
CA PHE A 35 26.53 -0.21 7.68
C PHE A 35 25.44 0.24 6.70
N HIS A 36 25.24 -0.52 5.64
CA HIS A 36 24.20 -0.23 4.64
C HIS A 36 22.81 -0.16 5.27
N ALA A 37 22.46 -1.16 6.10
CA ALA A 37 21.15 -1.20 6.77
C ALA A 37 20.88 -0.01 7.71
N LEU A 38 21.92 0.67 8.19
CA LEU A 38 21.78 1.85 9.06
C LEU A 38 21.78 3.17 8.28
N THR A 39 22.49 3.26 7.16
CA THR A 39 22.64 4.52 6.41
C THR A 39 21.69 4.64 5.23
N SER A 40 21.21 3.51 4.72
CA SER A 40 20.46 3.42 3.47
C SER A 40 19.13 2.70 3.70
N HIS A 41 18.06 3.29 3.18
CA HIS A 41 16.69 2.77 3.26
C HIS A 41 16.11 2.51 1.87
N ASP A 42 16.96 2.00 0.98
CA ASP A 42 16.64 1.64 -0.39
C ASP A 42 15.53 0.60 -0.50
N ALA A 43 15.47 -0.38 0.42
CA ALA A 43 14.39 -1.36 0.48
C ALA A 43 13.01 -0.70 0.67
N ILE A 44 12.92 0.35 1.49
CA ILE A 44 11.69 1.12 1.70
C ILE A 44 11.35 1.91 0.44
N ASN A 45 12.34 2.57 -0.17
CA ASN A 45 12.15 3.32 -1.41
C ASN A 45 11.66 2.42 -2.55
N PHE A 46 12.24 1.24 -2.72
CA PHE A 46 11.81 0.25 -3.71
C PHE A 46 10.37 -0.20 -3.45
N THR A 47 10.05 -0.54 -2.19
CA THR A 47 8.69 -0.94 -1.79
C THR A 47 7.68 0.15 -2.10
N HIS A 48 7.99 1.41 -1.79
CA HIS A 48 7.13 2.54 -2.11
C HIS A 48 6.99 2.76 -3.63
N GLY A 49 8.05 2.49 -4.41
CA GLY A 49 7.99 2.48 -5.87
C GLY A 49 6.97 1.45 -6.39
N ALA A 50 6.98 0.23 -5.83
CA ALA A 50 6.00 -0.80 -6.16
C ALA A 50 4.56 -0.37 -5.78
N MET A 51 4.38 0.23 -4.59
CA MET A 51 3.10 0.77 -4.16
C MET A 51 2.60 1.90 -5.08
N LYS A 52 3.50 2.77 -5.56
CA LYS A 52 3.15 3.81 -6.53
C LYS A 52 2.69 3.23 -7.86
N GLY A 53 3.32 2.16 -8.33
CA GLY A 53 2.87 1.41 -9.50
C GLY A 53 1.45 0.86 -9.32
N LEU A 54 1.19 0.24 -8.16
CA LEU A 54 -0.15 -0.24 -7.81
C LEU A 54 -1.17 0.92 -7.77
N ALA A 55 -0.82 2.06 -7.17
CA ALA A 55 -1.68 3.24 -7.10
C ALA A 55 -2.03 3.79 -8.49
N ALA A 56 -1.09 3.77 -9.45
CA ALA A 56 -1.38 4.18 -10.82
C ALA A 56 -2.42 3.27 -11.49
N ASN A 57 -2.29 1.94 -11.29
CA ASN A 57 -3.26 0.97 -11.80
C ASN A 57 -4.65 1.17 -11.16
N LEU A 58 -4.70 1.35 -9.84
CA LEU A 58 -5.95 1.60 -9.11
C LEU A 58 -6.60 2.92 -9.54
N MET A 59 -5.82 3.98 -9.75
CA MET A 59 -6.31 5.27 -10.26
C MET A 59 -6.98 5.09 -11.63
N LYS A 60 -6.36 4.32 -12.53
CA LYS A 60 -6.95 4.01 -13.84
C LYS A 60 -8.27 3.26 -13.69
N ILE A 61 -8.29 2.19 -12.89
CA ILE A 61 -9.49 1.38 -12.67
C ILE A 61 -10.63 2.23 -12.09
N ALA A 62 -10.35 3.00 -11.04
CA ALA A 62 -11.36 3.88 -10.43
C ALA A 62 -11.88 4.94 -11.41
N ASN A 63 -11.00 5.50 -12.25
CA ASN A 63 -11.38 6.44 -13.29
C ASN A 63 -12.31 5.83 -14.34
N ASP A 64 -11.99 4.63 -14.82
CA ASP A 64 -12.85 3.93 -15.77
C ASP A 64 -14.24 3.71 -15.17
N ILE A 65 -14.32 3.17 -13.95
CA ILE A 65 -15.61 2.91 -13.29
C ILE A 65 -16.45 4.18 -13.15
N ARG A 66 -15.88 5.28 -12.62
CA ARG A 66 -16.64 6.52 -12.43
C ARG A 66 -17.07 7.18 -13.74
N TRP A 67 -16.28 7.05 -14.81
CA TRP A 67 -16.65 7.57 -16.12
C TRP A 67 -17.73 6.72 -16.78
N LEU A 68 -17.59 5.40 -16.75
CA LEU A 68 -18.60 4.48 -17.28
C LEU A 68 -19.94 4.60 -16.52
N ALA A 69 -19.90 4.93 -15.23
CA ALA A 69 -21.09 5.21 -14.41
C ALA A 69 -21.59 6.66 -14.46
N SER A 70 -20.94 7.54 -15.24
CA SER A 70 -21.36 8.95 -15.34
C SER A 70 -22.74 9.05 -15.98
N GLY A 71 -23.62 9.88 -15.43
CA GLY A 71 -25.02 9.94 -15.85
C GLY A 71 -25.92 10.74 -14.91
N PRO A 72 -27.24 10.51 -14.89
CA PRO A 72 -27.93 9.37 -15.51
C PRO A 72 -28.32 9.58 -16.99
N ARG A 73 -28.27 10.81 -17.51
CA ARG A 73 -28.71 11.12 -18.89
C ARG A 73 -27.68 11.85 -19.75
N CYS A 74 -26.73 12.52 -19.12
CA CYS A 74 -25.75 13.39 -19.79
C CYS A 74 -24.31 12.88 -19.63
N GLY A 75 -24.13 11.56 -19.50
CA GLY A 75 -22.84 10.88 -19.38
C GLY A 75 -22.81 9.62 -20.25
N LEU A 76 -21.92 8.67 -19.92
CA LEU A 76 -21.84 7.39 -20.64
C LEU A 76 -22.96 6.41 -20.20
N GLY A 77 -23.17 6.26 -18.88
CA GLY A 77 -24.24 5.44 -18.31
C GLY A 77 -24.15 3.95 -18.62
N GLU A 78 -22.96 3.43 -18.92
CA GLU A 78 -22.73 2.02 -19.26
C GLU A 78 -22.70 1.10 -18.03
N LEU A 79 -22.35 1.66 -16.86
CA LEU A 79 -22.38 0.96 -15.57
C LEU A 79 -23.33 1.64 -14.58
N ILE A 80 -23.89 0.84 -13.67
CA ILE A 80 -24.65 1.30 -12.51
C ILE A 80 -23.87 0.92 -11.26
N ILE A 81 -23.61 1.89 -10.39
CA ILE A 81 -22.89 1.70 -9.13
C ILE A 81 -23.85 1.78 -7.92
N PRO A 82 -23.51 1.16 -6.77
CA PRO A 82 -24.33 1.23 -5.57
C PRO A 82 -24.50 2.65 -5.03
N GLU A 83 -25.69 2.99 -4.57
CA GLU A 83 -25.98 4.23 -3.85
C GLU A 83 -25.75 4.02 -2.35
N ASN A 84 -24.57 4.42 -1.85
CA ASN A 84 -24.21 4.24 -0.43
C ASN A 84 -24.50 5.47 0.43
N GLU A 85 -24.41 6.66 -0.17
CA GLU A 85 -24.78 7.92 0.48
C GLU A 85 -25.90 8.60 -0.31
N PRO A 86 -26.89 9.22 0.36
CA PRO A 86 -27.92 10.00 -0.33
C PRO A 86 -27.25 11.11 -1.14
N GLY A 87 -27.40 11.08 -2.47
CA GLY A 87 -26.84 12.12 -3.33
C GLY A 87 -27.54 13.45 -3.07
N SER A 88 -28.78 13.58 -3.54
CA SER A 88 -29.63 14.74 -3.25
C SER A 88 -31.08 14.29 -3.32
N SER A 89 -31.87 14.62 -2.29
CA SER A 89 -33.26 14.17 -2.15
C SER A 89 -34.20 14.64 -3.26
N ILE A 90 -33.84 15.68 -4.02
CA ILE A 90 -34.61 16.21 -5.15
C ILE A 90 -34.19 15.63 -6.51
N MET A 91 -33.08 14.88 -6.58
CA MET A 91 -32.50 14.37 -7.83
C MET A 91 -32.52 12.83 -7.86
N PRO A 92 -33.67 12.18 -8.16
CA PRO A 92 -33.77 10.73 -8.18
C PRO A 92 -32.84 10.11 -9.23
N GLY A 93 -32.17 9.01 -8.86
CA GLY A 93 -31.21 8.31 -9.71
C GLY A 93 -29.83 8.99 -9.82
N LYS A 94 -29.60 10.11 -9.12
CA LYS A 94 -28.26 10.72 -9.01
C LYS A 94 -27.44 10.00 -7.95
N VAL A 95 -26.43 9.25 -8.39
CA VAL A 95 -25.45 8.59 -7.52
C VAL A 95 -24.06 9.17 -7.78
N ASN A 96 -23.39 9.63 -6.73
CA ASN A 96 -22.01 10.12 -6.83
C ASN A 96 -21.02 8.95 -6.60
N PRO A 97 -19.94 8.82 -7.38
CA PRO A 97 -18.90 7.82 -7.15
C PRO A 97 -17.93 8.29 -6.04
N THR A 98 -18.37 8.19 -4.78
CA THR A 98 -17.66 8.69 -3.58
C THR A 98 -16.59 7.75 -3.05
N GLN A 99 -16.68 6.46 -3.37
CA GLN A 99 -15.70 5.42 -3.03
C GLN A 99 -14.63 5.33 -4.11
#